data_AF-A0A1M7XZI9-F1
#
_entry.id   AF-A0A1M7XZI9-F1
#
_cell.length_a   1.000
_cell.length_b   1.000
_cell.length_c   1.000
_cell.angle_alpha   90.00
_cell.angle_beta   90.00
_cell.angle_gamma   90.00
#
_symmetry.space_group_name_H-M   'P 1'
#
loop_
_entity.id
_entity.type
_entity.pdbx_description
1 polymer ?
#
loop_
_entity_poly.entity_id
_entity_poly.type
_entity_poly.pdbx_seq_one_letter_code
_entity_poly.pdbx_strand_id
1 'polypeptide(L)'
;MIVAVAATQLEIDPFLTAAGREGELWPVAVTGVGPVETAVSLGSLLAEKREQLTGVLQFGIGGAYIRDSAVAQVGLLEVCLATSEVLGDLGICYPDYMEYFPPELGGAEPFCLISPLLERAKAVLGNAGITCHCGNFVTVNGVSATAARGRMLHERWQGICENMEGAAAARLCRLYNIPLVEVRIISNMVEDRDRKNWQLHQACVKAGEIGALLMRELS
;
A
#
# COMPACT_ATOMS: atom_id res chain seq x y z
N MET A 1 20.13 4.12 -0.24
CA MET A 1 19.58 2.95 0.49
C MET A 1 18.07 2.98 0.37
N ILE A 2 17.41 1.84 0.25
CA ILE A 2 15.94 1.78 0.34
C ILE A 2 15.56 1.68 1.81
N VAL A 3 14.48 2.32 2.25
CA VAL A 3 13.88 2.13 3.59
C VAL A 3 12.63 1.27 3.48
N ALA A 4 12.52 0.25 4.32
CA ALA A 4 11.34 -0.61 4.41
C ALA A 4 10.36 -0.05 5.45
N VAL A 5 9.10 0.10 5.05
CA VAL A 5 8.08 0.80 5.84
C VAL A 5 6.83 -0.07 5.96
N ALA A 6 6.33 -0.24 7.18
CA ALA A 6 5.06 -0.91 7.47
C ALA A 6 4.23 -0.08 8.45
N ALA A 7 2.92 -0.28 8.47
CA ALA A 7 2.03 0.50 9.35
C ALA A 7 2.12 0.04 10.81
N THR A 8 2.29 -1.27 11.03
CA THR A 8 2.21 -1.86 12.38
C THR A 8 3.36 -2.82 12.68
N GLN A 9 3.54 -3.11 13.98
CA GLN A 9 4.49 -4.12 14.41
C GLN A 9 4.15 -5.52 13.87
N LEU A 10 2.84 -5.82 13.72
CA LEU A 10 2.35 -7.08 13.16
C LEU A 10 2.79 -7.31 11.71
N GLU A 11 3.05 -6.24 10.97
CA GLU A 11 3.53 -6.30 9.59
C GLU A 11 5.06 -6.28 9.53
N ILE A 12 5.74 -5.50 10.38
CA ILE A 12 7.22 -5.43 10.37
C ILE A 12 7.90 -6.66 10.99
N ASP A 13 7.30 -7.30 12.00
CA ASP A 13 7.92 -8.45 12.68
C ASP A 13 8.16 -9.65 11.74
N PRO A 14 7.18 -10.06 10.91
CA PRO A 14 7.42 -11.11 9.93
C PRO A 14 8.47 -10.73 8.88
N PHE A 15 8.57 -9.44 8.52
CA PHE A 15 9.63 -8.96 7.62
C PHE A 15 11.01 -9.16 8.23
N LEU A 16 11.21 -8.74 9.48
CA LEU A 16 12.48 -8.90 10.19
C LEU A 16 12.82 -10.38 10.38
N THR A 17 11.80 -11.21 10.66
CA THR A 17 11.95 -12.66 10.78
C THR A 17 12.41 -13.27 9.44
N ALA A 18 11.80 -12.88 8.32
CA ALA A 18 12.16 -13.36 6.98
C ALA A 18 13.51 -12.82 6.48
N ALA A 19 13.90 -11.63 6.93
CA ALA A 19 15.20 -11.03 6.61
C ALA A 19 16.36 -11.74 7.33
N GLY A 20 16.10 -12.29 8.53
CA GLY A 20 17.14 -12.92 9.36
C GLY A 20 18.24 -11.91 9.75
N ARG A 21 19.48 -12.39 9.88
CA ARG A 21 20.61 -11.54 10.32
C ARG A 21 20.95 -10.42 9.34
N GLU A 22 20.63 -10.59 8.06
CA GLU A 22 20.82 -9.54 7.04
C GLU A 22 19.96 -8.31 7.34
N GLY A 23 18.76 -8.52 7.89
CA GLY A 23 17.80 -7.47 8.21
C GLY A 23 18.19 -6.59 9.39
N GLU A 24 19.15 -7.00 10.23
CA GLU A 24 19.58 -6.23 11.42
C GLU A 24 20.14 -4.84 11.06
N LEU A 25 20.63 -4.68 9.83
CA LEU A 25 21.21 -3.42 9.34
C LEU A 25 20.30 -2.68 8.36
N TRP A 26 19.14 -3.24 8.01
CA TRP A 26 18.23 -2.61 7.06
C TRP A 26 17.51 -1.42 7.73
N PRO A 27 17.44 -0.27 7.06
CA PRO A 27 16.64 0.84 7.57
C PRO A 27 15.15 0.46 7.49
N VAL A 28 14.50 0.43 8.65
CA VAL A 28 13.08 0.11 8.81
C VAL A 28 12.35 1.22 9.54
N ALA A 29 11.06 1.38 9.26
CA ALA A 29 10.18 2.27 10.01
C ALA A 29 8.77 1.69 10.16
N VAL A 30 8.22 1.84 11.37
CA VAL A 30 6.80 1.60 11.65
C VAL A 30 6.11 2.95 11.70
N THR A 31 5.13 3.19 10.83
CA THR A 31 4.52 4.52 10.70
C THR A 31 3.36 4.76 11.63
N GLY A 32 2.64 3.70 12.04
CA GLY A 32 1.27 3.80 12.53
C GLY A 32 0.26 3.68 11.38
N VAL A 33 -1.01 3.50 11.75
CA VAL A 33 -2.12 3.27 10.83
C VAL A 33 -2.72 4.60 10.39
N GLY A 34 -3.01 4.72 9.11
CA GLY A 34 -3.72 5.87 8.57
C GLY A 34 -2.81 6.94 7.93
N PRO A 35 -3.41 7.88 7.18
CA PRO A 35 -2.66 8.89 6.45
C PRO A 35 -1.87 9.84 7.36
N VAL A 36 -2.43 10.20 8.52
CA VAL A 36 -1.82 11.17 9.46
C VAL A 36 -0.56 10.59 10.10
N GLU A 37 -0.64 9.39 10.67
CA GLU A 37 0.51 8.73 11.30
C GLU A 37 1.62 8.45 10.26
N THR A 38 1.23 8.02 9.06
CA THR A 38 2.15 7.89 7.92
C THR A 38 2.83 9.21 7.58
N ALA A 39 2.05 10.30 7.47
CA ALA A 39 2.59 11.61 7.14
C ALA A 39 3.59 12.12 8.19
N VAL A 40 3.31 11.92 9.49
CA VAL A 40 4.19 12.32 10.59
C VAL A 40 5.46 11.48 10.59
N SER A 41 5.33 10.16 10.71
CA SER A 41 6.45 9.25 10.91
C SER A 41 7.37 9.17 9.69
N LEU A 42 6.81 8.92 8.51
CA LEU A 42 7.60 8.84 7.28
C LEU A 42 8.10 10.24 6.87
N GLY A 43 7.29 11.28 7.08
CA GLY A 43 7.69 12.65 6.76
C GLY A 43 8.92 13.11 7.54
N SER A 44 8.94 12.85 8.85
CA SER A 44 10.11 13.12 9.70
C SER A 44 11.35 12.34 9.24
N LEU A 45 11.20 11.05 8.94
CA LEU A 45 12.31 10.22 8.46
C LEU A 45 12.87 10.70 7.12
N LEU A 46 12.00 11.03 6.16
CA LEU A 46 12.44 11.53 4.86
C LEU A 46 13.08 12.91 5.00
N ALA A 47 12.54 13.81 5.82
CA ALA A 47 13.13 15.12 6.07
C ALA A 47 14.57 15.01 6.61
N GLU A 48 14.81 14.07 7.54
CA GLU A 48 16.12 13.87 8.15
C GLU A 48 17.10 13.15 7.21
N LYS A 49 16.64 12.13 6.47
CA LYS A 49 17.52 11.17 5.78
C LYS A 49 17.44 11.17 4.26
N ARG A 50 16.72 12.11 3.63
CA ARG A 50 16.46 12.11 2.17
C ARG A 50 17.70 11.84 1.30
N GLU A 51 18.85 12.42 1.64
CA GLU A 51 20.05 12.35 0.80
C GLU A 51 20.73 10.97 0.82
N GLN A 52 20.34 10.13 1.79
CA GLN A 52 20.82 8.76 1.96
C GLN A 52 19.85 7.74 1.34
N LEU A 53 18.64 8.18 0.97
CA LEU A 53 17.57 7.31 0.51
C LEU A 53 17.45 7.32 -1.01
N THR A 54 17.32 6.12 -1.57
CA THR A 54 17.16 5.88 -3.01
C THR A 54 15.78 5.34 -3.36
N GLY A 55 14.97 5.02 -2.35
CA GLY A 55 13.59 4.56 -2.50
C GLY A 55 12.94 4.27 -1.15
N VAL A 56 11.61 4.16 -1.18
CA VAL A 56 10.80 3.64 -0.07
C VAL A 56 10.13 2.35 -0.56
N LEU A 57 10.24 1.28 0.22
CA LEU A 57 9.45 0.08 0.06
C LEU A 57 8.39 0.08 1.17
N GLN A 58 7.16 0.43 0.82
CA GLN A 58 6.03 0.31 1.72
C GLN A 58 5.37 -1.05 1.50
N PHE A 59 5.24 -1.84 2.56
CA PHE A 59 4.60 -3.14 2.48
C PHE A 59 3.62 -3.32 3.63
N GLY A 60 2.62 -4.18 3.42
CA GLY A 60 1.63 -4.48 4.43
C GLY A 60 0.45 -5.25 3.86
N ILE A 61 -0.69 -5.13 4.53
CA ILE A 61 -1.93 -5.78 4.12
C ILE A 61 -2.94 -4.78 3.55
N GLY A 62 -3.88 -5.28 2.76
CA GLY A 62 -4.99 -4.48 2.23
C GLY A 62 -6.24 -5.31 1.94
N GLY A 63 -7.31 -4.62 1.55
CA GLY A 63 -8.58 -5.23 1.17
C GLY A 63 -8.78 -5.22 -0.34
N ALA A 64 -9.17 -6.32 -0.96
CA ALA A 64 -9.45 -6.35 -2.39
C ALA A 64 -10.88 -5.84 -2.69
N TYR A 65 -11.01 -4.90 -3.62
CA TYR A 65 -12.33 -4.50 -4.13
C TYR A 65 -12.99 -5.63 -4.92
N ILE A 66 -14.28 -5.84 -4.70
CA ILE A 66 -15.09 -6.77 -5.49
C ILE A 66 -15.42 -6.10 -6.84
N ARG A 67 -15.21 -6.85 -7.93
CA ARG A 67 -15.41 -6.38 -9.30
C ARG A 67 -16.59 -7.09 -9.94
N ASP A 68 -17.41 -6.32 -10.67
CA ASP A 68 -18.56 -6.86 -11.41
C ASP A 68 -18.20 -7.28 -12.86
N SER A 69 -16.93 -7.13 -13.28
CA SER A 69 -16.48 -7.29 -14.68
C SER A 69 -15.76 -8.62 -14.96
N ALA A 70 -15.60 -8.96 -16.25
CA ALA A 70 -14.87 -10.14 -16.72
C ALA A 70 -13.34 -10.14 -16.46
N VAL A 71 -12.81 -9.08 -15.83
CA VAL A 71 -11.40 -9.01 -15.40
C VAL A 71 -11.22 -9.89 -14.17
N ALA A 72 -10.09 -10.61 -14.09
CA ALA A 72 -9.78 -11.49 -12.97
C ALA A 72 -9.88 -10.75 -11.61
N GLN A 73 -10.69 -11.31 -10.72
CA GLN A 73 -10.83 -10.85 -9.33
C GLN A 73 -9.53 -11.12 -8.57
N VAL A 74 -9.06 -10.12 -7.83
CA VAL A 74 -7.95 -10.32 -6.89
C VAL A 74 -8.47 -11.10 -5.68
N GLY A 75 -7.82 -12.21 -5.37
CA GLY A 75 -8.16 -13.13 -4.28
C GLY A 75 -7.37 -12.89 -2.99
N LEU A 76 -7.75 -13.62 -1.93
CA LEU A 76 -7.05 -13.59 -0.65
C LEU A 76 -5.61 -14.10 -0.79
N LEU A 77 -4.71 -13.49 -0.03
CA LEU A 77 -3.27 -13.73 -0.03
C LEU A 77 -2.56 -13.42 -1.36
N GLU A 78 -3.23 -12.86 -2.36
CA GLU A 78 -2.55 -12.43 -3.58
C GLU A 78 -1.70 -11.18 -3.34
N VAL A 79 -0.62 -11.07 -4.13
CA VAL A 79 0.32 -9.95 -4.05
C VAL A 79 -0.15 -8.84 -4.99
N CYS A 80 -0.31 -7.64 -4.46
CA CYS A 80 -0.65 -6.46 -5.25
C CYS A 80 0.47 -5.43 -5.20
N LEU A 81 0.72 -4.77 -6.32
CA LEU A 81 1.61 -3.63 -6.47
C LEU A 81 0.82 -2.40 -6.92
N ALA A 82 1.04 -1.27 -6.26
CA ALA A 82 0.40 -0.02 -6.65
C ALA A 82 1.09 0.58 -7.88
N THR A 83 0.33 0.91 -8.92
CA THR A 83 0.80 1.75 -10.04
C THR A 83 0.45 3.22 -9.82
N SER A 84 -0.60 3.48 -9.04
CA SER A 84 -0.95 4.79 -8.54
C SER A 84 -1.70 4.70 -7.21
N GLU A 85 -1.76 5.81 -6.49
CA GLU A 85 -2.46 5.96 -5.21
C GLU A 85 -3.38 7.19 -5.21
N VAL A 86 -4.44 7.15 -4.41
CA VAL A 86 -5.43 8.22 -4.24
C VAL A 86 -5.95 8.25 -2.80
N LEU A 87 -6.26 9.44 -2.28
CA LEU A 87 -7.06 9.59 -1.08
C LEU A 87 -8.53 9.37 -1.42
N GLY A 88 -8.97 8.12 -1.30
CA GLY A 88 -10.26 7.63 -1.76
C GLY A 88 -11.46 8.25 -1.08
N ASP A 89 -11.28 8.77 0.13
CA ASP A 89 -12.33 9.37 0.96
C ASP A 89 -12.08 10.83 1.38
N LEU A 90 -11.18 11.55 0.68
CA LEU A 90 -10.96 12.97 0.93
C LEU A 90 -12.01 13.83 0.20
N GLY A 91 -13.05 14.22 0.93
CA GLY A 91 -14.12 15.06 0.41
C GLY A 91 -15.30 15.16 1.37
N ILE A 92 -16.45 15.56 0.84
CA ILE A 92 -17.73 15.58 1.55
C ILE A 92 -18.42 14.24 1.34
N CYS A 93 -18.70 13.53 2.44
CA CYS A 93 -19.34 12.22 2.42
C CYS A 93 -20.85 12.34 2.56
N TYR A 94 -21.57 11.78 1.59
CA TYR A 94 -23.01 11.58 1.61
C TYR A 94 -23.33 10.08 1.78
N PRO A 95 -24.59 9.71 2.04
CA PRO A 95 -24.96 8.31 2.22
C PRO A 95 -24.56 7.40 1.05
N ASP A 96 -24.73 7.89 -0.18
CA ASP A 96 -24.59 7.07 -1.40
C ASP A 96 -23.47 7.54 -2.35
N TYR A 97 -22.81 8.67 -2.05
CA TYR A 97 -21.75 9.22 -2.90
C TYR A 97 -20.77 10.12 -2.13
N MET A 98 -19.66 10.50 -2.79
CA MET A 98 -18.67 11.44 -2.30
C MET A 98 -18.56 12.64 -3.25
N GLU A 99 -18.50 13.86 -2.70
CA GLU A 99 -18.01 15.03 -3.43
C GLU A 99 -16.55 15.26 -3.08
N TYR A 100 -15.66 15.00 -4.03
CA TYR A 100 -14.22 15.12 -3.84
C TYR A 100 -13.77 16.57 -3.87
N PHE A 101 -12.81 16.92 -3.00
CA PHE A 101 -12.21 18.23 -3.05
C PHE A 101 -11.38 18.43 -4.33
N PRO A 102 -11.39 19.65 -4.92
CA PRO A 102 -10.57 19.94 -6.08
C PRO A 102 -9.08 20.00 -5.69
N PRO A 103 -8.15 19.86 -6.65
CA PRO A 103 -6.71 19.75 -6.37
C PRO A 103 -6.11 20.92 -5.58
N GLU A 104 -6.69 22.11 -5.66
CA GLU A 104 -6.26 23.30 -4.92
C GLU A 104 -6.46 23.16 -3.40
N LEU A 105 -7.42 22.33 -2.98
CA LEU A 105 -7.71 22.05 -1.58
C LEU A 105 -7.17 20.68 -1.15
N GLY A 106 -7.34 19.66 -1.98
CA GLY A 106 -6.98 18.27 -1.66
C GLY A 106 -5.57 17.84 -2.07
N GLY A 107 -4.90 18.62 -2.92
CA GLY A 107 -3.64 18.24 -3.56
C GLY A 107 -3.84 17.52 -4.90
N ALA A 108 -2.76 17.44 -5.69
CA ALA A 108 -2.80 16.88 -7.03
C ALA A 108 -2.71 15.34 -7.01
N GLU A 109 -3.85 14.69 -7.25
CA GLU A 109 -4.05 13.23 -7.37
C GLU A 109 -4.46 12.85 -8.81
N PRO A 110 -4.30 11.58 -9.24
CA PRO A 110 -3.67 10.46 -8.52
C PRO A 110 -2.14 10.62 -8.41
N PHE A 111 -1.55 9.98 -7.41
CA PHE A 111 -0.10 9.87 -7.26
C PHE A 111 0.44 8.74 -8.14
N CYS A 112 1.13 9.07 -9.23
CA CYS A 112 1.75 8.07 -10.10
C CYS A 112 2.96 7.42 -9.40
N LEU A 113 2.99 6.09 -9.33
CA LEU A 113 4.07 5.30 -8.73
C LEU A 113 4.91 4.54 -9.76
N ILE A 114 4.57 4.65 -11.05
CA ILE A 114 5.34 4.05 -12.14
C ILE A 114 6.76 4.64 -12.14
N SER A 115 7.73 3.79 -11.89
CA SER A 115 9.14 4.16 -11.78
C SER A 115 10.04 2.97 -12.15
N PRO A 116 11.33 3.22 -12.45
CA PRO A 116 12.29 2.13 -12.61
C PRO A 116 12.37 1.20 -11.40
N LEU A 117 12.12 1.72 -10.19
CA LEU A 117 12.11 0.92 -8.97
C LEU A 117 10.93 -0.06 -8.94
N LEU A 118 9.74 0.39 -9.36
CA LEU A 118 8.55 -0.48 -9.48
C LEU A 118 8.75 -1.58 -10.54
N GLU A 119 9.33 -1.24 -11.69
CA GLU A 119 9.61 -2.25 -12.73
C GLU A 119 10.65 -3.28 -12.28
N ARG A 120 11.68 -2.86 -11.53
CA ARG A 120 12.60 -3.79 -10.86
C ARG A 120 11.87 -4.69 -9.86
N ALA A 121 10.97 -4.13 -9.03
CA ALA A 121 10.20 -4.92 -8.08
C ALA A 121 9.34 -5.98 -8.78
N LYS A 122 8.67 -5.62 -9.88
CA LYS A 122 7.91 -6.57 -10.72
C LYS A 122 8.81 -7.68 -11.28
N ALA A 123 9.99 -7.33 -11.77
CA ALA A 123 10.96 -8.29 -12.29
C ALA A 123 11.46 -9.26 -11.21
N VAL A 124 11.74 -8.77 -10.01
CA VAL A 124 12.14 -9.60 -8.85
C VAL A 124 11.05 -10.61 -8.52
N LEU A 125 9.79 -10.19 -8.41
CA LEU A 125 8.66 -11.09 -8.14
C LEU A 125 8.49 -12.12 -9.27
N GLY A 126 8.56 -11.68 -10.53
CA GLY A 126 8.45 -12.57 -11.69
C GLY A 126 9.55 -13.63 -11.73
N ASN A 127 10.80 -13.24 -11.46
CA ASN A 127 11.94 -14.16 -11.40
C ASN A 127 11.82 -15.17 -10.26
N ALA A 128 11.18 -14.78 -9.14
CA ALA A 128 10.86 -15.65 -8.02
C ALA A 128 9.62 -16.54 -8.27
N GLY A 129 8.98 -16.44 -9.45
CA GLY A 129 7.76 -17.19 -9.78
C GLY A 129 6.51 -16.70 -9.05
N ILE A 130 6.54 -15.47 -8.52
CA ILE A 130 5.44 -14.87 -7.76
C ILE A 130 4.58 -14.03 -8.69
N THR A 131 3.33 -14.46 -8.90
CA THR A 131 2.33 -13.66 -9.61
C THR A 131 1.91 -12.46 -8.76
N CYS A 132 1.82 -11.28 -9.39
CA CYS A 132 1.33 -10.07 -8.74
C CYS A 132 0.34 -9.32 -9.64
N HIS A 133 -0.59 -8.62 -9.00
CA HIS A 133 -1.57 -7.75 -9.66
C HIS A 133 -1.12 -6.30 -9.52
N CYS A 134 -1.12 -5.55 -10.62
CA CYS A 134 -0.73 -4.15 -10.64
C CYS A 134 -1.95 -3.26 -10.90
N GLY A 135 -2.09 -2.15 -10.18
CA GLY A 135 -3.16 -1.20 -10.45
C GLY A 135 -3.29 -0.10 -9.41
N ASN A 136 -4.41 0.63 -9.47
CA ASN A 136 -4.68 1.74 -8.56
C ASN A 136 -4.98 1.21 -7.15
N PHE A 137 -4.30 1.77 -6.16
CA PHE A 137 -4.67 1.57 -4.76
C PHE A 137 -5.45 2.78 -4.27
N VAL A 138 -6.26 2.56 -3.23
CA VAL A 138 -7.16 3.55 -2.67
C VAL A 138 -6.92 3.62 -1.17
N THR A 139 -6.37 4.72 -0.72
CA THR A 139 -6.16 4.99 0.71
C THR A 139 -7.40 5.61 1.32
N VAL A 140 -7.87 5.06 2.44
CA VAL A 140 -9.04 5.55 3.19
C VAL A 140 -8.68 5.86 4.64
N ASN A 141 -9.35 6.84 5.23
CA ASN A 141 -9.29 7.08 6.67
C ASN A 141 -10.26 6.17 7.43
N GLY A 142 -11.41 5.85 6.81
CA GLY A 142 -12.38 4.90 7.32
C GLY A 142 -12.49 3.68 6.41
N VAL A 143 -12.04 2.52 6.92
CA VAL A 143 -12.14 1.24 6.19
C VAL A 143 -13.58 0.93 5.80
N SER A 144 -13.76 0.39 4.60
CA SER A 144 -15.07 0.06 4.08
C SER A 144 -15.61 -1.20 4.77
N ALA A 145 -16.68 -1.02 5.55
CA ALA A 145 -17.36 -2.11 6.26
C ALA A 145 -18.64 -2.59 5.54
N THR A 146 -18.91 -2.05 4.35
CA THR A 146 -20.08 -2.36 3.53
C THR A 146 -19.69 -2.53 2.08
N ALA A 147 -20.33 -3.46 1.37
CA ALA A 147 -20.14 -3.64 -0.06
C ALA A 147 -20.57 -2.40 -0.87
N ALA A 148 -21.55 -1.63 -0.40
CA ALA A 148 -21.99 -0.38 -1.04
C ALA A 148 -20.86 0.67 -1.10
N ARG A 149 -20.22 0.95 0.03
CA ARG A 149 -19.05 1.85 0.07
C ARG A 149 -17.88 1.31 -0.78
N GLY A 150 -17.63 0.01 -0.72
CA GLY A 150 -16.62 -0.64 -1.56
C GLY A 150 -16.86 -0.41 -3.05
N ARG A 151 -18.10 -0.63 -3.53
CA ARG A 151 -18.49 -0.36 -4.92
C ARG A 151 -18.33 1.11 -5.30
N MET A 152 -18.80 2.03 -4.45
CA MET A 152 -18.67 3.47 -4.69
C MET A 152 -17.21 3.89 -4.92
N LEU A 153 -16.28 3.41 -4.08
CA LEU A 153 -14.85 3.70 -4.21
C LEU A 153 -14.24 3.01 -5.44
N HIS A 154 -14.61 1.76 -5.70
CA HIS A 154 -14.14 1.01 -6.87
C HIS A 154 -14.60 1.65 -8.19
N GLU A 155 -15.88 2.01 -8.32
CA GLU A 155 -16.43 2.66 -9.51
C GLU A 155 -15.72 3.98 -9.80
N ARG A 156 -15.45 4.77 -8.76
CA ARG A 156 -14.76 6.06 -8.90
C ARG A 156 -13.29 5.91 -9.29
N TRP A 157 -12.54 5.05 -8.60
CA TRP A 157 -11.07 5.04 -8.67
C TRP A 157 -10.51 3.86 -9.46
N GLN A 158 -11.36 2.92 -9.86
CA GLN A 158 -10.97 1.66 -10.49
C GLN A 158 -9.92 0.91 -9.66
N GLY A 159 -10.02 1.04 -8.33
CA GLY A 159 -9.09 0.52 -7.36
C GLY A 159 -9.05 -1.00 -7.32
N ILE A 160 -7.88 -1.57 -7.05
CA ILE A 160 -7.67 -3.01 -6.88
C ILE A 160 -7.51 -3.37 -5.40
N CYS A 161 -6.99 -2.43 -4.59
CA CYS A 161 -6.73 -2.59 -3.18
C CYS A 161 -7.15 -1.34 -2.40
N GLU A 162 -7.89 -1.52 -1.30
CA GLU A 162 -8.11 -0.55 -0.24
C GLU A 162 -7.01 -0.70 0.81
N ASN A 163 -6.42 0.40 1.26
CA ASN A 163 -5.50 0.43 2.40
C ASN A 163 -5.65 1.77 3.16
N MET A 164 -4.80 2.04 4.15
CA MET A 164 -4.92 3.24 5.00
C MET A 164 -3.69 4.15 4.98
N GLU A 165 -2.62 3.85 4.24
CA GLU A 165 -1.35 4.61 4.32
C GLU A 165 -0.77 5.05 2.98
N GLY A 166 -1.05 4.33 1.89
CA GLY A 166 -0.33 4.40 0.62
C GLY A 166 -0.27 5.80 0.01
N ALA A 167 -1.40 6.52 -0.04
CA ALA A 167 -1.48 7.86 -0.61
C ALA A 167 -0.67 8.89 0.20
N ALA A 168 -0.62 8.75 1.53
CA ALA A 168 0.22 9.62 2.36
C ALA A 168 1.71 9.37 2.08
N ALA A 169 2.12 8.11 2.00
CA ALA A 169 3.48 7.75 1.62
C ALA A 169 3.83 8.23 0.20
N ALA A 170 2.93 8.05 -0.77
CA ALA A 170 3.08 8.51 -2.15
C ALA A 170 3.22 10.03 -2.23
N ARG A 171 2.40 10.77 -1.48
CA ARG A 171 2.46 12.23 -1.41
C ARG A 171 3.78 12.73 -0.86
N LEU A 172 4.29 12.09 0.20
CA LEU A 172 5.59 12.40 0.80
C LEU A 172 6.74 12.05 -0.14
N CYS A 173 6.72 10.85 -0.73
CA CYS A 173 7.73 10.40 -1.69
C CYS A 173 7.80 11.35 -2.90
N ARG A 174 6.66 11.82 -3.41
CA ARG A 174 6.61 12.88 -4.43
C ARG A 174 7.18 14.21 -3.95
N LEU A 175 6.91 14.63 -2.71
CA LEU A 175 7.45 15.86 -2.13
C LEU A 175 8.99 15.85 -2.08
N TYR A 176 9.56 14.72 -1.64
CA TYR A 176 11.01 14.55 -1.48
C TYR A 176 11.71 14.01 -2.74
N ASN A 177 10.98 13.77 -3.82
CA ASN A 177 11.47 13.17 -5.07
C ASN A 177 12.17 11.81 -4.86
N ILE A 178 11.55 10.95 -4.05
CA ILE A 178 12.03 9.60 -3.73
C ILE A 178 11.04 8.60 -4.37
N PRO A 179 11.52 7.60 -5.14
CA PRO A 179 10.64 6.56 -5.67
C PRO A 179 9.99 5.73 -4.56
N LEU A 180 8.71 5.40 -4.73
CA LEU A 180 7.96 4.51 -3.84
C LEU A 180 7.58 3.22 -4.57
N VAL A 181 7.79 2.09 -3.92
CA VAL A 181 7.13 0.83 -4.25
C VAL A 181 6.20 0.48 -3.10
N GLU A 182 4.91 0.39 -3.40
CA GLU A 182 3.90 -0.06 -2.44
C GLU A 182 3.41 -1.47 -2.80
N VAL A 183 3.48 -2.37 -1.83
CA VAL A 183 3.06 -3.76 -1.93
C VAL A 183 2.01 -4.04 -0.88
N ARG A 184 0.88 -4.63 -1.26
CA ARG A 184 -0.14 -5.08 -0.32
C ARG A 184 -0.47 -6.54 -0.56
N ILE A 185 -0.56 -7.31 0.52
CA ILE A 185 -1.13 -8.66 0.50
C ILE A 185 -2.60 -8.58 0.88
N ILE A 186 -3.45 -9.17 0.05
CA ILE A 186 -4.90 -9.11 0.29
C ILE A 186 -5.26 -9.97 1.50
N SER A 187 -5.74 -9.33 2.55
CA SER A 187 -6.11 -9.99 3.80
C SER A 187 -7.62 -10.22 3.94
N ASN A 188 -8.42 -9.45 3.22
CA ASN A 188 -9.88 -9.52 3.20
C ASN A 188 -10.44 -8.97 1.88
N MET A 189 -11.72 -9.25 1.62
CA MET A 189 -12.48 -8.56 0.59
C MET A 189 -13.11 -7.28 1.18
N VAL A 190 -13.31 -6.27 0.32
CA VAL A 190 -14.06 -5.06 0.67
C VAL A 190 -15.54 -5.32 0.45
N GLU A 191 -16.21 -5.79 1.49
CA GLU A 191 -17.59 -6.26 1.47
C GLU A 191 -18.30 -5.93 2.79
N ASP A 192 -19.55 -6.39 2.92
CA ASP A 192 -20.25 -6.30 4.20
C ASP A 192 -19.48 -7.07 5.27
N ARG A 193 -19.15 -6.38 6.36
CA ARG A 193 -18.14 -6.83 7.30
C ARG A 193 -18.44 -8.21 7.90
N ASP A 194 -17.78 -9.24 7.36
CA ASP A 194 -17.69 -10.57 7.95
C ASP A 194 -16.22 -10.94 8.19
N ARG A 195 -15.83 -11.11 9.45
CA ARG A 195 -14.45 -11.43 9.83
C ARG A 195 -14.09 -12.90 9.67
N LYS A 196 -15.06 -13.79 9.39
CA LYS A 196 -14.84 -15.25 9.37
C LYS A 196 -13.80 -15.69 8.35
N ASN A 197 -13.69 -14.97 7.23
CA ASN A 197 -12.80 -15.32 6.11
C ASN A 197 -11.51 -14.47 6.07
N TRP A 198 -11.26 -13.63 7.07
CA TRP A 198 -10.10 -12.74 7.07
C TRP A 198 -8.82 -13.52 7.36
N GLN A 199 -7.81 -13.32 6.51
CA GLN A 199 -6.51 -13.98 6.61
C GLN A 199 -5.42 -13.01 7.07
N LEU A 200 -5.73 -12.18 8.08
CA LEU A 200 -4.84 -11.12 8.57
C LEU A 200 -3.42 -11.62 8.89
N HIS A 201 -3.30 -12.66 9.74
CA HIS A 201 -2.00 -13.18 10.15
C HIS A 201 -1.20 -13.73 8.96
N GLN A 202 -1.84 -14.55 8.12
CA GLN A 202 -1.19 -15.13 6.94
C GLN A 202 -0.78 -14.04 5.94
N ALA A 203 -1.60 -13.00 5.77
CA ALA A 203 -1.30 -11.87 4.92
C ALA A 203 -0.13 -11.05 5.47
N CYS A 204 -0.05 -10.80 6.79
CA CYS A 204 1.10 -10.14 7.41
C CYS A 204 2.40 -10.95 7.25
N VAL A 205 2.34 -12.27 7.47
CA VAL A 205 3.50 -13.15 7.26
C VAL A 205 3.99 -13.07 5.81
N LYS A 206 3.08 -13.25 4.85
CA LYS A 206 3.40 -13.16 3.43
C LYS A 206 3.88 -11.76 3.04
N ALA A 207 3.33 -10.70 3.61
CA ALA A 207 3.76 -9.32 3.35
C ALA A 207 5.20 -9.13 3.82
N GLY A 208 5.55 -9.67 4.98
CA GLY A 208 6.93 -9.64 5.47
C GLY A 208 7.91 -10.43 4.61
N GLU A 209 7.53 -11.64 4.17
CA GLU A 209 8.34 -12.46 3.26
C GLU A 209 8.59 -11.76 1.92
N ILE A 210 7.54 -11.18 1.32
CA ILE A 210 7.63 -10.43 0.07
C ILE A 210 8.45 -9.15 0.26
N GLY A 211 8.22 -8.42 1.35
CA GLY A 211 8.99 -7.23 1.69
C GLY A 211 10.48 -7.56 1.81
N ALA A 212 10.85 -8.64 2.51
CA ALA A 212 12.24 -9.04 2.70
C ALA A 212 12.91 -9.48 1.40
N LEU A 213 12.18 -10.21 0.54
CA LEU A 213 12.64 -10.55 -0.82
C LEU A 213 12.94 -9.29 -1.62
N LEU A 214 11.98 -8.35 -1.69
CA LEU A 214 12.16 -7.11 -2.44
C LEU A 214 13.30 -6.26 -1.87
N MET A 215 13.39 -6.12 -0.54
CA MET A 215 14.45 -5.35 0.09
C MET A 215 15.84 -5.89 -0.26
N ARG A 216 16.02 -7.22 -0.28
CA ARG A 216 17.29 -7.88 -0.62
C ARG A 216 17.71 -7.64 -2.07
N GLU A 217 16.77 -7.68 -3.01
CA GLU A 217 17.06 -7.62 -4.44
C GLU A 217 17.03 -6.18 -5.00
N LEU A 218 16.39 -5.25 -4.28
CA LEU A 218 16.29 -3.85 -4.71
C LEU A 218 17.39 -2.95 -4.14
N SER A 219 17.89 -3.27 -2.94
CA SER A 219 18.97 -2.53 -2.24
C SER A 219 20.32 -2.72 -2.91
#